data_AF-A0A0L7KUZ5-F1
#
_entry.id   AF-A0A0L7KUZ5-F1
#
_cell.length_a   1.000
_cell.length_b   1.000
_cell.length_c   1.000
_cell.angle_alpha   90.00
_cell.angle_beta   90.00
_cell.angle_gamma   90.00
#
_symmetry.space_group_name_H-M   'P 1'
#
loop_
_entity.id
_entity.type
_entity.pdbx_description
1 polymer ?
#
loop_
_entity_poly.entity_id
_entity_poly.type
_entity_poly.pdbx_seq_one_letter_code
_entity_poly.pdbx_strand_id
1 'polypeptide(L)'
;IVHKPPLNNPIISSIENELRQQVSEGKAKLPSFQPKLAIVQMPLDSVHSIDNHRVTDAVSPDKDVDGLNTVNEGRIACGDFSGFVPCTPAGCVELIKRTGVPIAGKNVVVLGRSRIVGTPVSELLKWEHATV
;
A
#
# COMPACT_ATOMS: atom_id res chain seq x y z
N ILE A 1 11.31 3.77 -9.39
CA ILE A 1 10.10 4.03 -8.57
C ILE A 1 8.97 3.18 -9.13
N VAL A 2 8.81 3.17 -10.45
CA VAL A 2 7.84 2.34 -11.16
C VAL A 2 8.54 1.14 -11.83
N HIS A 3 7.96 -0.07 -11.79
CA HIS A 3 8.37 -1.22 -12.61
C HIS A 3 7.89 -1.05 -14.05
N LYS A 4 8.75 -1.33 -15.03
CA LYS A 4 8.58 -1.02 -16.46
C LYS A 4 7.24 -1.54 -17.02
N PRO A 5 6.24 -0.69 -17.30
CA PRO A 5 4.95 -1.13 -17.84
C PRO A 5 5.04 -1.36 -19.36
N PRO A 6 4.01 -1.97 -19.99
CA PRO A 6 3.94 -2.05 -21.44
C PRO A 6 4.01 -0.65 -22.05
N LEU A 7 4.95 -0.50 -22.98
CA LEU A 7 5.26 0.72 -23.72
C LEU A 7 4.02 1.12 -24.54
N ASN A 8 3.54 2.37 -24.39
CA ASN A 8 2.40 3.01 -25.09
C ASN A 8 1.08 3.14 -24.30
N ASN A 9 1.12 3.63 -23.05
CA ASN A 9 -0.08 4.16 -22.39
C ASN A 9 0.12 5.65 -22.02
N PRO A 10 -0.66 6.59 -22.58
CA PRO A 10 -0.51 8.03 -22.31
C PRO A 10 -0.73 8.41 -20.84
N ILE A 11 -1.53 7.64 -20.10
CA ILE A 11 -1.77 7.85 -18.66
C ILE A 11 -0.50 7.55 -17.87
N ILE A 12 0.19 6.44 -18.20
CA ILE A 12 1.44 6.05 -17.55
C ILE A 12 2.52 7.11 -17.79
N SER A 13 2.64 7.62 -19.01
CA SER A 13 3.58 8.72 -19.27
C SER A 13 3.24 9.99 -18.50
N SER A 14 1.94 10.29 -18.31
CA SER A 14 1.53 11.44 -17.50
C SER A 14 1.95 11.28 -16.03
N ILE A 15 1.69 10.11 -15.44
CA ILE A 15 2.09 9.78 -14.06
C ILE A 15 3.62 9.83 -13.91
N GLU A 16 4.37 9.27 -14.86
CA GLU A 16 5.84 9.33 -14.84
C GLU A 16 6.36 10.77 -14.91
N ASN A 17 5.75 11.61 -15.74
CA ASN A 17 6.12 13.02 -15.85
C ASN A 17 5.83 13.78 -14.55
N GLU A 18 4.66 13.56 -13.95
CA GLU A 18 4.28 14.17 -12.67
C GLU A 18 5.23 13.74 -11.54
N LEU A 19 5.57 12.44 -11.46
CA LEU A 19 6.57 11.96 -10.51
C LEU A 19 7.94 12.61 -10.72
N ARG A 20 8.40 12.74 -11.97
CA ARG A 20 9.66 13.43 -12.28
C ARG A 20 9.63 14.89 -11.84
N GLN A 21 8.51 15.57 -12.04
CA GLN A 21 8.31 16.94 -11.60
C GLN A 21 8.39 17.05 -10.08
N GLN A 22 7.64 16.22 -9.33
CA GLN A 22 7.68 16.20 -7.85
C GLN A 22 9.09 15.95 -7.31
N VAL A 23 9.85 15.03 -7.93
CA VAL A 23 11.25 14.79 -7.55
C VAL A 23 12.14 15.99 -7.83
N SER A 24 11.95 16.67 -8.97
CA SER A 24 12.69 17.88 -9.32
C SER A 24 12.40 19.02 -8.34
N GLU A 25 11.14 19.24 -7.99
CA GLU A 25 10.73 20.24 -7.00
C GLU A 25 11.29 19.95 -5.60
N GLY A 26 11.29 18.67 -5.19
CA GLY A 26 11.92 18.23 -3.95
C GLY A 26 13.42 18.51 -3.93
N LYS A 27 14.13 18.24 -5.03
CA LYS A 27 15.56 18.55 -5.16
C LYS A 27 15.86 20.04 -5.17
N ALA A 28 14.99 20.86 -5.75
CA ALA A 28 15.14 22.32 -5.73
C ALA A 28 15.06 22.88 -4.30
N LYS A 29 14.20 22.30 -3.44
CA LYS A 29 14.07 22.67 -2.02
C LYS A 29 15.18 22.09 -1.15
N LEU A 30 15.61 20.87 -1.45
CA LEU A 30 16.64 20.16 -0.71
C LEU A 30 17.54 19.39 -1.71
N PRO A 31 18.75 19.90 -2.03
CA PRO A 31 19.61 19.27 -3.04
C PRO A 31 19.99 17.81 -2.75
N SER A 32 20.00 17.41 -1.48
CA SER A 32 20.23 16.03 -1.04
C SER A 32 18.97 15.14 -1.08
N PHE A 33 17.83 15.66 -1.52
CA PHE A 33 16.57 14.92 -1.58
C PHE A 33 16.67 13.73 -2.55
N GLN A 34 16.50 12.53 -1.98
CA GLN A 34 16.43 11.27 -2.71
C GLN A 34 15.24 10.46 -2.18
N PRO A 35 14.15 10.35 -2.95
CA PRO A 35 12.97 9.62 -2.49
C PRO A 35 13.27 8.12 -2.43
N LYS A 36 13.12 7.54 -1.24
CA LYS A 36 13.28 6.09 -1.01
C LYS A 36 11.96 5.33 -1.14
N LEU A 37 10.87 5.96 -0.72
CA LEU A 37 9.52 5.38 -0.66
C LEU A 37 8.56 6.19 -1.54
N ALA A 38 7.43 5.59 -1.91
CA ALA A 38 6.39 6.22 -2.71
C ALA A 38 5.00 5.80 -2.21
N ILE A 39 4.06 6.73 -2.35
CA ILE A 39 2.63 6.56 -2.07
C ILE A 39 1.88 6.99 -3.33
N VAL A 40 0.76 6.31 -3.63
CA VAL A 40 -0.20 6.75 -4.64
C VAL A 40 -1.44 7.23 -3.91
N GLN A 41 -1.69 8.54 -3.92
CA GLN A 41 -2.87 9.10 -3.29
C GLN A 41 -4.14 8.63 -4.00
N MET A 42 -5.07 8.07 -3.24
CA MET A 42 -6.39 7.62 -3.71
C MET A 42 -7.52 8.48 -3.10
N PRO A 43 -8.68 8.62 -3.77
CA PRO A 43 -8.95 8.17 -5.14
C PRO A 43 -8.17 8.99 -6.17
N LEU A 44 -7.89 8.41 -7.34
CA LEU A 44 -7.31 9.15 -8.46
C LEU A 44 -8.34 10.16 -8.99
N ASP A 45 -7.94 11.42 -9.11
CA ASP A 45 -8.75 12.47 -9.72
C ASP A 45 -8.52 12.49 -11.23
N SER A 46 -9.37 11.79 -11.99
CA SER A 46 -9.27 11.71 -13.43
C SER A 46 -10.63 11.70 -14.11
N VAL A 47 -10.72 12.39 -15.24
CA VAL A 47 -11.86 12.29 -16.17
C VAL A 47 -11.90 10.98 -16.94
N HIS A 48 -10.80 10.22 -16.92
CA HIS A 48 -10.71 8.91 -17.56
C HIS A 48 -10.82 7.81 -16.51
N SER A 49 -11.42 6.67 -16.91
CA SER A 49 -11.41 5.48 -16.07
C SER A 49 -9.99 4.94 -15.98
N ILE A 50 -9.47 4.84 -14.77
CA ILE A 50 -8.14 4.30 -14.48
C ILE A 50 -8.32 3.09 -13.56
N ASP A 51 -7.62 2.00 -13.90
CA ASP A 51 -7.50 0.86 -13.01
C ASP A 51 -6.51 1.19 -11.89
N ASN A 52 -7.05 1.57 -10.73
CA ASN A 52 -6.30 1.90 -9.52
C ASN A 52 -5.29 0.81 -9.14
N HIS A 53 -5.65 -0.45 -9.34
CA HIS A 53 -4.78 -1.56 -8.97
C HIS A 53 -3.53 -1.60 -9.85
N ARG A 54 -3.69 -1.38 -11.16
CA ARG A 54 -2.52 -1.30 -12.06
C ARG A 54 -1.59 -0.17 -11.69
N VAL A 55 -2.10 0.91 -11.11
CA VAL A 55 -1.28 2.03 -10.66
C VAL A 55 -0.50 1.67 -9.39
N THR A 56 -1.14 1.07 -8.38
CA THR A 56 -0.44 0.65 -7.16
C THR A 56 0.56 -0.48 -7.42
N ASP A 57 0.24 -1.45 -8.28
CA ASP A 57 1.15 -2.53 -8.69
C ASP A 57 2.37 -2.03 -9.48
N ALA A 58 2.24 -0.88 -10.14
CA ALA A 58 3.36 -0.29 -10.86
C ALA A 58 4.43 0.24 -9.88
N VAL A 59 4.07 0.58 -8.64
CA VAL A 59 5.02 0.97 -7.60
C VAL A 59 5.87 -0.24 -7.20
N SER A 60 7.18 -0.08 -7.21
CA SER A 60 8.11 -1.13 -6.81
C SER A 60 7.80 -1.64 -5.38
N PRO A 61 7.69 -2.96 -5.13
CA PRO A 61 7.31 -3.49 -3.82
C PRO A 61 8.22 -3.05 -2.67
N ASP A 62 9.50 -2.81 -2.94
CA ASP A 62 10.52 -2.31 -1.99
C ASP A 62 10.40 -0.81 -1.69
N LYS A 63 9.46 -0.10 -2.34
CA LYS A 63 9.18 1.33 -2.14
C LYS A 63 7.72 1.62 -1.80
N ASP A 64 6.87 0.62 -1.84
CA ASP A 64 5.42 0.69 -1.62
C ASP A 64 5.10 0.76 -0.13
N VAL A 65 5.24 1.95 0.46
CA VAL A 65 5.04 2.14 1.91
C VAL A 65 3.58 1.96 2.34
N ASP A 66 2.62 2.01 1.40
CA ASP A 66 1.22 1.71 1.66
C ASP A 66 0.89 0.21 1.61
N GLY A 67 1.81 -0.65 1.15
CA GLY A 67 1.61 -2.09 1.07
C GLY A 67 0.53 -2.52 0.09
N LEU A 68 0.24 -1.73 -0.95
CA LEU A 68 -0.85 -1.97 -1.92
C LEU A 68 -0.40 -2.66 -3.21
N ASN A 69 0.90 -2.94 -3.34
CA ASN A 69 1.41 -3.79 -4.39
C ASN A 69 1.04 -5.25 -4.09
N THR A 70 0.57 -5.98 -5.10
CA THR A 70 0.18 -7.39 -5.02
C THR A 70 1.25 -8.28 -4.39
N VAL A 71 2.54 -7.98 -4.58
CA VAL A 71 3.64 -8.69 -3.94
C VAL A 71 3.60 -8.51 -2.42
N ASN A 72 3.39 -7.29 -1.92
CA ASN A 72 3.29 -7.04 -0.48
C ASN A 72 1.98 -7.60 0.09
N GLU A 73 0.85 -7.44 -0.60
CA GLU A 73 -0.41 -8.06 -0.20
C GLU A 73 -0.29 -9.59 -0.10
N GLY A 74 0.34 -10.23 -1.09
CA GLY A 74 0.58 -11.67 -1.12
C GLY A 74 1.49 -12.16 0.02
N ARG A 75 2.54 -11.39 0.35
CA ARG A 75 3.39 -11.67 1.51
C ARG A 75 2.56 -11.70 2.80
N ILE A 76 1.74 -10.66 3.03
CA ILE A 76 0.86 -10.61 4.20
C ILE A 76 -0.13 -11.77 4.20
N ALA A 77 -0.73 -12.12 3.07
CA ALA A 77 -1.66 -13.25 2.99
C ALA A 77 -1.01 -14.60 3.38
N CYS A 78 0.30 -14.75 3.16
CA CYS A 78 1.09 -15.92 3.51
C CYS A 78 1.81 -15.82 4.87
N GLY A 79 1.66 -14.73 5.62
CA GLY A 79 2.31 -14.53 6.92
C GLY A 79 3.78 -14.13 6.82
N ASP A 80 4.21 -13.65 5.65
CA ASP A 80 5.52 -13.06 5.44
C ASP A 80 5.46 -11.53 5.71
N PHE A 81 6.17 -11.11 6.75
CA PHE A 81 6.24 -9.70 7.19
C PHE A 81 7.54 -9.01 6.76
N SER A 82 8.27 -9.57 5.79
CA SER A 82 9.50 -8.96 5.24
C SER A 82 9.24 -7.75 4.32
N GLY A 83 7.99 -7.58 3.86
CA GLY A 83 7.54 -6.46 3.04
C GLY A 83 6.85 -5.33 3.83
N PHE A 84 6.23 -4.40 3.11
CA PHE A 84 5.40 -3.38 3.74
C PHE A 84 4.05 -3.92 4.18
N VAL A 85 3.64 -3.56 5.39
CA VAL A 85 2.31 -3.84 5.92
C VAL A 85 1.41 -2.63 5.64
N PRO A 86 0.18 -2.83 5.13
CA PRO A 86 -0.73 -1.71 4.88
C PRO A 86 -0.99 -0.85 6.11
N CYS A 87 -0.83 0.46 5.95
CA CYS A 87 -0.77 1.42 7.04
C CYS A 87 -2.05 1.47 7.89
N THR A 88 -3.23 1.47 7.26
CA THR A 88 -4.52 1.49 7.98
C THR A 88 -4.77 0.19 8.76
N PRO A 89 -4.67 -1.00 8.15
CA PRO A 89 -4.72 -2.28 8.88
C PRO A 89 -3.73 -2.39 10.04
N ALA A 90 -2.47 -1.98 9.84
CA ALA A 90 -1.46 -1.97 10.89
C ALA A 90 -1.89 -1.08 12.06
N GLY A 91 -2.43 0.11 11.76
CA GLY A 91 -3.01 1.02 12.74
C GLY A 91 -4.16 0.39 13.53
N CYS A 92 -5.07 -0.34 12.87
CA CYS A 92 -6.16 -1.05 13.54
C CYS A 92 -5.64 -2.10 14.53
N VAL A 93 -4.69 -2.94 14.11
CA VAL A 93 -4.09 -3.96 14.98
C VAL A 93 -3.36 -3.33 16.16
N GLU A 94 -2.60 -2.26 15.93
CA GLU A 94 -1.91 -1.51 16.98
C GLU A 94 -2.89 -0.91 18.00
N LEU A 95 -4.00 -0.32 17.54
CA LEU A 95 -5.04 0.20 18.42
C LEU A 95 -5.67 -0.90 19.29
N ILE A 96 -5.91 -2.09 18.73
CA ILE A 96 -6.39 -3.25 19.51
C ILE A 96 -5.35 -3.65 20.55
N LYS A 97 -4.08 -3.76 20.18
CA LYS A 97 -2.98 -4.11 21.11
C LYS A 97 -2.89 -3.14 22.29
N ARG A 98 -3.08 -1.84 22.06
CA ARG A 98 -3.07 -0.80 23.11
C ARG A 98 -4.20 -0.92 24.13
N THR A 99 -5.26 -1.68 23.84
CA THR A 99 -6.31 -1.97 24.83
C THR A 99 -5.86 -2.94 25.92
N GLY A 100 -4.77 -3.68 25.71
CA GLY A 100 -4.32 -4.75 26.60
C GLY A 100 -5.11 -6.05 26.48
N VAL A 101 -6.13 -6.10 25.61
CA VAL A 101 -6.89 -7.34 25.35
C VAL A 101 -6.10 -8.25 24.40
N PRO A 102 -5.84 -9.52 24.78
CA PRO A 102 -5.17 -10.47 23.89
C PRO A 102 -6.02 -10.76 22.64
N ILE A 103 -5.40 -10.71 21.46
CA ILE A 103 -6.03 -11.03 20.16
C ILE A 103 -6.11 -12.55 19.94
N ALA A 104 -5.08 -13.28 20.35
CA ALA A 104 -4.99 -14.72 20.14
C ALA A 104 -6.21 -15.47 20.71
N GLY A 105 -6.78 -16.36 19.89
CA GLY A 105 -7.94 -17.18 20.24
C GLY A 105 -9.29 -16.43 20.28
N LYS A 106 -9.33 -15.14 19.94
CA LYS A 106 -10.59 -14.38 19.84
C LYS A 106 -11.27 -14.62 18.51
N ASN A 107 -12.60 -14.55 18.50
CA ASN A 107 -13.39 -14.41 17.29
C ASN A 107 -13.47 -12.92 16.95
N VAL A 108 -13.03 -12.53 15.76
CA VAL A 108 -13.04 -11.16 15.28
C VAL A 108 -13.93 -11.07 14.05
N VAL A 109 -14.67 -9.98 13.92
CA VAL A 109 -15.51 -9.72 12.75
C VAL A 109 -14.95 -8.53 12.01
N VAL A 110 -14.62 -8.71 10.73
CA VAL A 110 -14.24 -7.63 9.84
C VAL A 110 -15.40 -7.33 8.89
N LEU A 111 -16.02 -6.16 9.05
CA LEU A 111 -17.09 -5.69 8.17
C LEU A 111 -16.50 -4.91 7.00
N GLY A 112 -16.16 -5.63 5.93
CA GLY A 112 -15.60 -5.06 4.71
C GLY A 112 -14.52 -5.96 4.13
N ARG A 113 -14.31 -5.87 2.81
CA ARG A 113 -13.39 -6.73 2.05
C ARG A 113 -12.58 -5.97 1.00
N SER A 114 -12.37 -4.67 1.23
CA SER A 114 -11.53 -3.86 0.33
C SER A 114 -10.08 -4.31 0.44
N ARG A 115 -9.33 -4.14 -0.65
CA ARG A 115 -7.89 -4.43 -0.69
C ARG A 115 -7.06 -3.50 0.20
N ILE A 116 -7.53 -2.27 0.39
CA ILE A 116 -6.83 -1.25 1.18
C ILE A 116 -6.99 -1.51 2.69
N VAL A 117 -8.14 -2.03 3.13
CA VAL A 117 -8.45 -2.14 4.57
C VAL A 117 -9.01 -3.51 4.96
N GLY A 118 -10.17 -3.91 4.44
CA GLY A 118 -10.92 -5.05 4.97
C GLY A 118 -10.18 -6.38 4.86
N THR A 119 -9.69 -6.71 3.67
CA THR A 119 -8.89 -7.93 3.47
C THR A 119 -7.60 -7.91 4.27
N PRO A 120 -6.72 -6.90 4.16
CA PRO A 120 -5.46 -6.92 4.89
C PRO A 120 -5.62 -6.90 6.42
N VAL A 121 -6.61 -6.21 6.99
CA VAL A 121 -6.82 -6.28 8.44
C VAL A 121 -7.26 -7.68 8.89
N SER A 122 -8.07 -8.36 8.09
CA SER A 122 -8.43 -9.77 8.32
C SER A 122 -7.20 -10.67 8.32
N GLU A 123 -6.32 -10.51 7.32
CA GLU A 123 -5.07 -11.26 7.24
C GLU A 123 -4.16 -11.01 8.44
N LEU A 124 -3.97 -9.75 8.84
CA LEU A 124 -3.16 -9.42 10.02
C LEU A 124 -3.72 -10.03 11.30
N LEU A 125 -5.05 -9.94 11.52
CA LEU A 125 -5.69 -10.51 12.71
C LEU A 125 -5.58 -12.04 12.75
N LYS A 126 -5.66 -12.70 11.58
CA LYS A 126 -5.40 -14.15 11.47
C LYS A 126 -3.97 -14.50 11.91
N TRP A 127 -2.97 -13.69 11.52
CA TRP A 127 -1.57 -13.89 11.95
C TRP A 127 -1.29 -13.49 13.40
N GLU A 128 -2.17 -12.70 14.01
CA GLU A 128 -2.25 -12.50 15.47
C GLU A 128 -3.03 -13.63 16.19
N HIS A 129 -3.28 -14.74 15.49
CA HIS A 129 -3.95 -15.96 15.98
C HIS A 129 -5.42 -15.78 16.35
N ALA A 130 -6.12 -14.80 15.76
CA ALA A 130 -7.58 -14.73 15.85
C ALA A 130 -8.25 -15.72 14.89
N THR A 131 -9.47 -16.13 15.23
CA THR A 131 -10.44 -16.65 14.26
C THR A 131 -11.17 -15.44 13.68
N VAL A 132 -11.10 -15.25 12.36
CA VAL A 132 -11.67 -14.08 11.67
C VAL A 132 -12.78 -14.51 10.73
#